data_AF-A0A928D652-F1
#
_entry.id   AF-A0A928D652-F1
#
_cell.length_a   1.000
_cell.length_b   1.000
_cell.length_c   1.000
_cell.angle_alpha   90.00
_cell.angle_beta   90.00
_cell.angle_gamma   90.00
#
_symmetry.space_group_name_H-M   'P 1'
#
loop_
_entity.id
_entity.type
_entity.pdbx_description
1 polymer ?
#
loop_
_entity_poly.entity_id
_entity_poly.type
_entity_poly.pdbx_seq_one_letter_code
_entity_poly.pdbx_strand_id
1 'polypeptide(L)'
;MENNTVTTKTVKTKTNAPWILGIVGFACSIPHALCFLICAAAVSTAEFMATDGDTAAAQSTADAGAAMFYLGLLVSLVCFIALFFGKKDGQLPVIAGVITILGAAFLLICSVMSFSLFGLASAVCYAIGGIFCIVNSKRPAC
;
A
#
# COMPACT_ATOMS: atom_id res chain seq x y z
N MET A 1 -33.03 32.43 36.07
CA MET A 1 -32.12 31.28 36.08
C MET A 1 -31.60 31.12 34.66
N GLU A 2 -30.44 31.72 34.35
CA GLU A 2 -29.79 31.60 33.04
C GLU A 2 -29.16 30.22 32.90
N ASN A 3 -29.62 29.49 31.89
CA ASN A 3 -29.15 28.14 31.60
C ASN A 3 -27.89 28.26 30.73
N ASN A 4 -26.71 28.24 31.35
CA ASN A 4 -25.42 28.24 30.65
C ASN A 4 -25.15 26.86 30.04
N THR A 5 -25.66 26.63 28.82
CA THR A 5 -25.23 25.51 27.99
C THR A 5 -23.81 25.76 27.49
N VAL A 6 -22.82 25.26 28.23
CA VAL A 6 -21.43 25.16 27.77
C VAL A 6 -21.37 24.11 26.66
N THR A 7 -21.50 24.57 25.41
CA THR A 7 -21.31 23.73 24.23
C THR A 7 -19.81 23.44 24.10
N THR A 8 -19.32 22.37 24.72
CA THR A 8 -17.96 21.87 24.48
C THR A 8 -17.85 21.42 23.02
N LYS A 9 -17.48 22.33 22.11
CA LYS A 9 -17.09 21.96 20.75
C LYS A 9 -15.83 21.11 20.86
N THR A 10 -15.96 19.79 20.80
CA THR A 10 -14.84 18.88 20.58
C THR A 10 -14.13 19.31 19.30
N VAL A 11 -12.98 19.96 19.44
CA VAL A 11 -12.10 20.30 18.33
C VAL A 11 -11.54 18.98 17.80
N LYS A 12 -12.14 18.43 16.74
CA LYS A 12 -11.63 17.23 16.07
C LYS A 12 -10.36 17.60 15.32
N THR A 13 -9.22 17.40 15.96
CA THR A 13 -7.90 17.57 15.34
C THR A 13 -7.62 16.47 14.31
N LYS A 14 -6.78 16.77 13.32
CA LYS A 14 -6.30 15.80 12.31
C LYS A 14 -5.35 14.80 12.97
N THR A 15 -5.52 13.53 12.63
CA THR A 15 -4.71 12.43 13.17
C THR A 15 -3.49 12.16 12.29
N ASN A 16 -2.33 11.86 12.91
CA ASN A 16 -1.08 11.48 12.21
C ASN A 16 -1.02 9.98 11.81
N ALA A 17 -2.07 9.20 12.09
CA ALA A 17 -2.14 7.76 11.78
C ALA A 17 -1.88 7.42 10.30
N PRO A 18 -2.34 8.19 9.29
CA PRO A 18 -2.06 7.85 7.89
C PRO A 18 -0.57 7.74 7.59
N TRP A 19 0.24 8.63 8.15
CA TRP A 19 1.69 8.65 7.93
C TRP A 19 2.40 7.46 8.60
N ILE A 20 2.02 7.17 9.84
CA ILE A 20 2.58 6.06 10.61
C ILE A 20 2.24 4.73 9.91
N LEU A 21 0.97 4.56 9.49
CA LEU A 21 0.52 3.41 8.71
C LEU A 21 1.21 3.33 7.35
N GLY A 22 1.56 4.47 6.74
CA GLY A 22 2.35 4.51 5.52
C GLY A 22 3.77 3.98 5.70
N ILE A 23 4.47 4.39 6.77
CA ILE A 23 5.81 3.89 7.08
C ILE A 23 5.77 2.38 7.34
N VAL A 24 4.81 1.91 8.14
CA VAL A 24 4.65 0.48 8.45
C VAL A 24 4.30 -0.31 7.19
N GLY A 25 3.36 0.17 6.38
CA GLY A 25 2.97 -0.45 5.11
C GLY A 25 4.15 -0.54 4.14
N PHE A 26 4.96 0.53 4.05
CA PHE A 26 6.14 0.55 3.19
C PHE A 26 7.21 -0.43 3.68
N ALA A 27 7.48 -0.46 4.99
CA ALA A 27 8.41 -1.41 5.59
C ALA A 27 7.98 -2.87 5.34
N CYS A 28 6.69 -3.18 5.43
CA CYS A 28 6.16 -4.50 5.09
C CYS A 28 6.21 -4.81 3.58
N SER A 29 6.22 -3.79 2.72
CA SER A 29 6.25 -4.00 1.27
C SER A 29 7.63 -4.40 0.71
N ILE A 30 8.71 -4.09 1.43
CA ILE A 30 10.08 -4.50 1.05
C ILE A 30 10.22 -6.04 1.05
N PRO A 31 9.94 -6.77 2.15
CA PRO A 31 10.02 -8.23 2.14
C PRO A 31 8.97 -8.87 1.21
N HIS A 32 7.83 -8.20 0.99
CA HIS A 32 6.87 -8.64 -0.02
C HIS A 32 7.43 -8.58 -1.44
N ALA A 33 8.11 -7.49 -1.81
CA ALA A 33 8.76 -7.35 -3.12
C ALA A 33 9.89 -8.37 -3.30
N LEU A 34 10.71 -8.60 -2.27
CA LEU A 34 11.76 -9.64 -2.31
C LEU A 34 11.17 -11.05 -2.50
N CYS A 35 10.00 -11.31 -1.92
CA CYS A 35 9.29 -12.57 -2.11
C CYS A 35 8.94 -12.80 -3.59
N PHE A 36 8.49 -11.78 -4.34
CA PHE A 36 8.26 -11.92 -5.79
C PHE A 36 9.52 -12.28 -6.57
N LEU A 37 10.64 -11.67 -6.25
CA LEU A 37 11.91 -11.95 -6.94
C LEU A 37 12.36 -13.39 -6.71
N ILE A 38 12.26 -13.87 -5.46
CA ILE A 38 12.64 -15.25 -5.10
C ILE A 38 11.68 -16.25 -5.73
N CYS A 39 10.37 -15.98 -5.69
CA CYS A 39 9.37 -16.85 -6.31
C CYS A 39 9.57 -16.95 -7.82
N ALA A 40 9.86 -15.85 -8.50
CA ALA A 40 10.14 -15.86 -9.94
C ALA A 40 11.41 -16.63 -10.29
N ALA A 41 12.48 -16.52 -9.49
CA ALA A 41 13.70 -17.30 -9.67
C ALA A 41 13.46 -18.81 -9.45
N ALA A 42 12.60 -19.18 -8.50
CA ALA A 42 12.22 -20.56 -8.27
C ALA A 42 11.42 -21.14 -9.44
N VAL A 43 10.50 -20.36 -10.04
CA VAL A 43 9.73 -20.82 -11.20
C VAL A 43 10.59 -20.86 -12.46
N SER A 44 11.48 -19.88 -12.69
CA SER A 44 12.35 -19.88 -13.89
C SER A 44 13.32 -21.07 -13.90
N THR A 45 13.83 -21.48 -12.74
CA THR A 45 14.67 -22.68 -12.61
C THR A 45 13.87 -23.96 -12.84
N ALA A 46 12.63 -24.03 -12.35
CA ALA A 46 11.73 -25.16 -12.61
C ALA A 46 11.36 -25.27 -14.10
N GLU A 47 11.07 -24.15 -14.76
CA GLU A 47 10.79 -24.11 -16.20
C GLU A 47 12.00 -24.53 -17.01
N PHE A 48 13.20 -24.04 -16.69
CA PHE A 48 14.42 -24.48 -17.37
C PHE A 48 14.62 -26.00 -17.31
N MET A 49 14.28 -26.64 -16.19
CA MET A 49 14.32 -28.10 -16.06
C MET A 49 13.17 -28.79 -16.80
N ALA A 50 11.99 -28.19 -16.86
CA ALA A 50 10.82 -28.75 -17.51
C ALA A 50 10.86 -28.66 -19.04
N THR A 51 11.64 -27.74 -19.60
CA THR A 51 11.76 -27.47 -21.04
C THR A 51 13.06 -27.99 -21.66
N ASP A 52 13.71 -28.98 -21.03
CA ASP A 52 14.99 -29.56 -21.48
C ASP A 52 16.09 -28.50 -21.72
N GLY A 53 16.11 -27.45 -20.90
CA GLY A 53 17.10 -26.38 -20.99
C GLY A 53 16.74 -25.25 -21.96
N ASP A 54 15.49 -25.13 -22.41
CA ASP A 54 15.04 -23.95 -23.15
C ASP A 54 15.13 -22.70 -22.27
N THR A 55 16.02 -21.79 -22.66
CA THR A 55 16.29 -20.55 -21.95
C THR A 55 15.23 -19.49 -22.22
N ALA A 56 14.46 -19.59 -23.30
CA ALA A 56 13.48 -18.57 -23.65
C ALA A 56 12.32 -18.51 -22.65
N ALA A 57 11.76 -19.67 -22.29
CA ALA A 57 10.70 -19.77 -21.29
C ALA A 57 11.17 -19.31 -19.90
N ALA A 58 12.33 -19.82 -19.44
CA ALA A 58 12.91 -19.46 -18.15
C ALA A 58 13.23 -17.96 -18.02
N GLN A 59 13.75 -17.34 -19.10
CA GLN A 59 14.03 -15.92 -19.15
C GLN A 59 12.74 -15.09 -19.07
N SER A 60 11.67 -15.52 -19.76
CA SER A 60 10.40 -14.79 -19.76
C SER A 60 9.77 -14.69 -18.37
N THR A 61 9.89 -15.74 -17.56
CA THR A 61 9.41 -15.78 -16.17
C THR A 61 10.29 -14.95 -15.23
N ALA A 62 11.61 -14.96 -15.44
CA ALA A 62 12.53 -14.10 -14.69
C ALA A 62 12.21 -12.61 -14.93
N ASP A 63 11.97 -12.22 -16.19
CA ASP A 63 11.59 -10.85 -16.56
C ASP A 63 10.23 -10.45 -15.99
N ALA A 64 9.24 -11.34 -16.02
CA ALA A 64 7.93 -11.10 -15.39
C ALA A 64 8.05 -10.89 -13.87
N GLY A 65 8.92 -11.67 -13.21
CA GLY A 65 9.25 -11.52 -11.80
C GLY A 65 9.87 -10.17 -11.46
N ALA A 66 10.86 -9.75 -12.25
CA ALA A 66 11.49 -8.44 -12.09
C ALA A 66 10.49 -7.29 -12.32
N ALA A 67 9.63 -7.41 -13.34
CA ALA A 67 8.58 -6.43 -13.60
C ALA A 67 7.61 -6.29 -12.42
N MET A 68 7.17 -7.41 -11.83
CA MET A 68 6.30 -7.41 -10.65
C MET A 68 7.00 -6.82 -9.41
N PHE A 69 8.29 -7.07 -9.23
CA PHE A 69 9.08 -6.43 -8.17
C PHE A 69 9.08 -4.90 -8.31
N TYR A 70 9.41 -4.39 -9.50
CA TYR A 70 9.45 -2.94 -9.75
C TYR A 70 8.06 -2.30 -9.64
N LEU A 71 7.03 -2.96 -10.18
CA LEU A 71 5.65 -2.48 -10.12
C LEU A 71 5.15 -2.45 -8.68
N GLY A 72 5.37 -3.51 -7.91
CA GLY A 72 5.01 -3.58 -6.50
C GLY A 72 5.67 -2.47 -5.68
N LEU A 73 6.97 -2.24 -5.87
CA LEU A 73 7.69 -1.14 -5.21
C LEU A 73 7.19 0.24 -5.61
N LEU A 74 6.92 0.48 -6.90
CA LEU A 74 6.39 1.75 -7.38
C LEU A 74 5.00 2.04 -6.80
N VAL A 75 4.10 1.05 -6.81
CA VAL A 75 2.77 1.20 -6.22
C VAL A 75 2.88 1.48 -4.72
N SER A 76 3.74 0.75 -4.01
CA SER A 76 3.98 0.98 -2.58
C SER A 76 4.55 2.38 -2.30
N LEU A 77 5.48 2.86 -3.12
CA LEU A 77 6.07 4.18 -3.00
C LEU A 77 5.02 5.27 -3.25
N VAL A 78 4.17 5.12 -4.27
CA VAL A 78 3.07 6.05 -4.54
C VAL A 78 2.07 6.06 -3.38
N CYS A 79 1.71 4.90 -2.84
CA CYS A 79 0.83 4.80 -1.68
C CYS A 79 1.46 5.45 -0.44
N PHE A 80 2.75 5.21 -0.21
CA PHE A 80 3.51 5.82 0.87
C PHE A 80 3.48 7.35 0.77
N ILE A 81 3.85 7.92 -0.37
CA ILE A 81 3.88 9.36 -0.61
C ILE A 81 2.46 9.96 -0.54
N ALA A 82 1.44 9.25 -1.06
CA ALA A 82 0.06 9.71 -1.01
C ALA A 82 -0.44 9.91 0.43
N LEU A 83 -0.07 9.01 1.35
CA LEU A 83 -0.43 9.15 2.77
C LEU A 83 0.16 10.41 3.43
N PHE A 84 1.20 11.01 2.84
CA PHE A 84 1.75 12.29 3.33
C PHE A 84 0.82 13.46 3.07
N PHE A 85 0.03 13.38 2.01
CA PHE A 85 -0.93 14.43 1.66
C PHE A 85 -2.25 14.30 2.44
N GLY A 86 -2.43 13.25 3.23
CA GLY A 86 -3.60 13.03 4.10
C GLY A 86 -3.83 14.08 5.20
N LYS A 87 -2.83 14.94 5.46
CA LYS A 87 -2.90 16.00 6.48
C LYS A 87 -3.20 17.38 5.89
N LYS A 88 -3.07 17.57 4.57
CA LYS A 88 -3.35 18.86 3.91
C LYS A 88 -4.84 19.22 3.98
N ASP A 89 -5.14 20.52 3.89
CA ASP A 89 -6.52 21.02 3.79
C ASP A 89 -7.05 20.92 2.37
N GLY A 90 -8.37 20.76 2.23
CA GLY A 90 -9.07 20.71 0.94
C GLY A 90 -9.37 19.29 0.43
N GLN A 91 -9.42 19.13 -0.90
CA GLN A 91 -9.79 17.88 -1.57
C GLN A 91 -8.63 16.88 -1.75
N LEU A 92 -7.37 17.33 -1.60
CA LEU A 92 -6.17 16.49 -1.68
C LEU A 92 -6.19 15.24 -0.75
N PRO A 93 -6.60 15.30 0.53
CA PRO A 93 -6.65 14.11 1.39
C PRO A 93 -7.64 13.04 0.91
N VAL A 94 -8.72 13.44 0.22
CA VAL A 94 -9.69 12.49 -0.35
C VAL A 94 -9.06 11.77 -1.54
N ILE A 95 -8.45 12.52 -2.46
CA ILE A 95 -7.79 11.95 -3.65
C ILE A 95 -6.65 11.02 -3.23
N ALA A 96 -5.81 11.46 -2.30
CA ALA A 96 -4.74 10.65 -1.73
C ALA A 96 -5.27 9.36 -1.11
N GLY A 97 -6.35 9.45 -0.31
CA GLY A 97 -7.00 8.31 0.30
C GLY A 97 -7.54 7.30 -0.72
N VAL A 98 -8.21 7.76 -1.77
CA VAL A 98 -8.73 6.90 -2.84
C VAL A 98 -7.60 6.20 -3.60
N ILE A 99 -6.53 6.92 -3.95
CA ILE A 99 -5.36 6.33 -4.62
C ILE A 99 -4.72 5.25 -3.74
N THR A 100 -4.57 5.49 -2.44
CA THR A 100 -4.03 4.48 -1.52
C THR A 100 -4.93 3.27 -1.35
N ILE A 101 -6.26 3.42 -1.40
CA ILE A 101 -7.18 2.28 -1.34
C ILE A 101 -7.10 1.46 -2.62
N LEU A 102 -7.02 2.10 -3.79
CA LEU A 102 -6.84 1.39 -5.07
C LEU A 102 -5.49 0.66 -5.11
N GLY A 103 -4.42 1.30 -4.67
CA GLY A 103 -3.10 0.67 -4.55
C GLY A 103 -3.08 -0.47 -3.53
N ALA A 104 -3.78 -0.34 -2.41
CA ALA A 104 -3.94 -1.41 -1.43
C ALA A 104 -4.70 -2.61 -2.02
N ALA A 105 -5.76 -2.38 -2.80
CA ALA A 105 -6.49 -3.44 -3.48
C ALA A 105 -5.60 -4.18 -4.50
N PHE A 106 -4.80 -3.44 -5.27
CA PHE A 106 -3.82 -4.03 -6.18
C PHE A 106 -2.79 -4.89 -5.43
N LEU A 107 -2.16 -4.36 -4.38
CA LEU A 107 -1.21 -5.11 -3.55
C LEU A 107 -1.86 -6.35 -2.92
N LEU A 108 -3.12 -6.26 -2.50
CA LEU A 108 -3.85 -7.39 -1.94
C LEU A 108 -4.05 -8.50 -2.97
N ILE A 109 -4.44 -8.17 -4.21
CA ILE A 109 -4.57 -9.14 -5.29
C ILE A 109 -3.23 -9.83 -5.56
N CYS A 110 -2.15 -9.05 -5.72
CA CYS A 110 -0.79 -9.56 -5.92
C CYS A 110 -0.34 -10.48 -4.76
N SER A 111 -0.69 -10.12 -3.52
CA SER A 111 -0.35 -10.88 -2.32
C SER A 111 -1.08 -12.21 -2.21
N VAL A 112 -2.35 -12.25 -2.61
CA VAL A 112 -3.14 -13.48 -2.63
C VAL A 112 -2.63 -14.44 -3.70
N MET A 113 -2.28 -13.93 -4.89
CA MET A 113 -1.71 -14.76 -5.96
C MET A 113 -0.36 -15.40 -5.58
N SER A 114 0.40 -14.72 -4.71
CA SER A 114 1.76 -15.14 -4.34
C SER A 114 1.85 -15.72 -2.94
N PHE A 115 0.71 -15.87 -2.24
CA PHE A 115 0.62 -16.30 -0.84
C PHE A 115 1.59 -15.57 0.12
N SER A 116 1.77 -14.27 -0.08
CA SER A 116 2.73 -13.47 0.69
C SER A 116 2.07 -12.75 1.88
N LEU A 117 2.36 -13.21 3.11
CA LEU A 117 1.83 -12.62 4.34
C LEU A 117 2.22 -11.14 4.51
N PHE A 118 3.44 -10.77 4.12
CA PHE A 118 3.93 -9.39 4.21
C PHE A 118 3.18 -8.44 3.28
N GLY A 119 2.75 -8.93 2.12
CA GLY A 119 1.94 -8.16 1.18
C GLY A 119 0.51 -7.96 1.66
N LEU A 120 -0.07 -8.98 2.32
CA LEU A 120 -1.36 -8.83 3.01
C LEU A 120 -1.28 -7.78 4.12
N ALA A 121 -0.23 -7.82 4.94
CA ALA A 121 -0.02 -6.84 5.99
C ALA A 121 0.15 -5.42 5.45
N SER A 122 0.92 -5.23 4.37
CA SER A 122 1.10 -3.92 3.74
C SER A 122 -0.21 -3.40 3.13
N ALA A 123 -0.98 -4.25 2.44
CA ALA A 123 -2.27 -3.90 1.86
C ALA A 123 -3.26 -3.44 2.94
N VAL A 124 -3.34 -4.14 4.08
CA VAL A 124 -4.21 -3.74 5.20
C VAL A 124 -3.76 -2.39 5.78
N CYS A 125 -2.45 -2.17 5.97
CA CYS A 125 -1.93 -0.90 6.46
C CYS A 125 -2.28 0.26 5.52
N TYR A 126 -2.11 0.09 4.21
CA TYR A 126 -2.45 1.10 3.22
C TYR A 126 -3.96 1.34 3.11
N ALA A 127 -4.79 0.29 3.22
CA ALA A 127 -6.24 0.42 3.22
C ALA A 127 -6.73 1.24 4.44
N ILE A 128 -6.27 0.89 5.64
CA ILE A 128 -6.62 1.63 6.86
C ILE A 128 -6.09 3.07 6.81
N GLY A 129 -4.85 3.26 6.34
CA GLY A 129 -4.25 4.58 6.15
C GLY A 129 -5.07 5.46 5.19
N GLY A 130 -5.53 4.88 4.07
CA GLY A 130 -6.38 5.55 3.08
C GLY A 130 -7.74 5.96 3.65
N ILE A 131 -8.37 5.10 4.46
CA ILE A 131 -9.62 5.44 5.17
C ILE A 131 -9.39 6.63 6.11
N PHE A 132 -8.31 6.62 6.88
CA PHE A 132 -7.98 7.75 7.77
C PHE A 132 -7.69 9.05 7.00
N CYS A 133 -7.07 9.00 5.82
CA CYS A 133 -6.93 10.16 4.93
C CYS A 133 -8.29 10.75 4.56
N ILE A 134 -9.24 9.92 4.12
CA ILE A 134 -10.58 10.37 3.73
C ILE A 134 -11.32 10.96 4.94
N VAL A 135 -11.23 10.34 6.12
CA VAL A 135 -11.86 10.85 7.35
C VAL A 135 -11.23 12.18 7.81
N ASN A 136 -9.92 12.36 7.63
CA ASN A 136 -9.23 13.61 7.95
C ASN A 136 -9.65 14.78 7.07
N SER A 137 -10.17 14.54 5.85
CA SER A 137 -10.69 15.61 4.98
C SER A 137 -11.90 16.36 5.57
N LYS A 138 -12.64 15.72 6.48
CA LYS A 138 -13.83 16.28 7.14
C LYS A 138 -13.50 17.01 8.44
N ARG A 139 -12.22 17.09 8.82
CA ARG A 139 -11.76 17.72 10.07
C ARG A 139 -11.09 19.05 9.75
N PRO A 140 -11.45 20.15 10.46
CA PRO A 140 -10.75 21.42 10.28
C PRO A 140 -9.28 21.26 10.68
N ALA A 141 -8.34 21.79 9.88
CA ALA A 141 -7.00 22.05 10.39
C ALA A 141 -7.11 23.11 11.50
N CYS A 142 -6.54 22.80 12.65
CA CYS A 142 -6.27 23.82 13.66
C CYS A 142 -5.14 24.72 13.18
#